data_AF-A0A533UG00-F1
#
_entry.id   AF-A0A533UG00-F1
#
_cell.length_a   1.000
_cell.length_b   1.000
_cell.length_c   1.000
_cell.angle_alpha   90.00
_cell.angle_beta   90.00
_cell.angle_gamma   90.00
#
_symmetry.space_group_name_H-M   'P 1'
#
loop_
_entity.id
_entity.type
_entity.pdbx_description
1 polymer ?
#
loop_
_entity_poly.entity_id
_entity_poly.type
_entity_poly.pdbx_seq_one_letter_code
_entity_poly.pdbx_strand_id
1 'polypeptide(L)'
;MKKSGAALFFILVIIYGVMLQSVGGYKIAEFQNVPNENYPNQNRVNLSNSIKNTTIADTKSKTLYSNFMNKENNSIESVTYTPKFLCGNVSSDEGPVRPGHYDTDVSILNKQDYPIKILWNVIPNDGNSSNAIVKILKPESSTNITCRDILPLVTDSKNLLEGFVLLSLSVNNNMIGAFPDPNNPEASILRSIDDSQSNLIDVQVFYTANALPQLPREMIFNKIDFTILSDTSGKIPQTFLKRALEVSLLSNASHIYDQVLRVKTLLKEKFKLSDSELSGVNVQIASSDIDVIFTNDDHAISSSRLTPNIYYK
;
A
#
# COMPACT_ATOMS: atom_id res chain seq x y z
N MET A 1 35.60 51.74 4.96
CA MET A 1 34.83 51.95 3.72
C MET A 1 34.38 50.59 3.18
N LYS A 2 33.06 50.47 2.92
CA LYS A 2 32.32 49.59 1.97
C LYS A 2 32.76 48.12 1.83
N LYS A 3 31.99 47.12 2.29
CA LYS A 3 30.64 46.59 1.93
C LYS A 3 30.66 45.45 0.88
N SER A 4 29.82 44.44 1.18
CA SER A 4 29.17 43.42 0.32
C SER A 4 29.77 42.01 0.44
N GLY A 5 29.04 40.93 0.68
CA GLY A 5 27.59 40.72 0.86
C GLY A 5 27.18 39.30 0.44
N ALA A 6 26.14 38.76 1.09
CA ALA A 6 25.31 37.57 0.79
C ALA A 6 25.85 36.18 1.19
N ALA A 7 25.05 35.22 1.68
CA ALA A 7 23.70 35.21 2.24
C ALA A 7 23.50 33.80 2.85
N LEU A 8 23.12 33.71 4.13
CA LEU A 8 22.66 32.45 4.74
C LEU A 8 21.14 32.37 4.57
N PHE A 9 20.65 31.32 3.90
CA PHE A 9 19.22 31.03 3.79
C PHE A 9 18.66 30.61 5.16
N PHE A 10 17.81 31.44 5.75
CA PHE A 10 16.89 31.04 6.82
C PHE A 10 15.52 30.83 6.18
N ILE A 11 15.02 29.59 6.22
CA ILE A 11 13.64 29.28 5.86
C ILE A 11 12.75 29.69 7.03
N LEU A 12 11.93 30.73 6.79
CA LEU A 12 10.89 31.22 7.68
C LEU A 12 9.59 30.45 7.36
N VAL A 13 9.16 29.54 8.24
CA VAL A 13 7.82 28.94 8.15
C VAL A 13 6.87 29.80 8.97
N ILE A 14 5.98 30.51 8.28
CA ILE A 14 4.89 31.29 8.88
C ILE A 14 3.76 30.32 9.24
N ILE A 15 3.43 30.22 10.53
CA ILE A 15 2.26 29.50 11.02
C ILE A 15 1.14 30.52 11.24
N TYR A 16 0.07 30.42 10.43
CA TYR A 16 -1.18 31.14 10.66
C TYR A 16 -2.03 30.34 11.66
N GLY A 17 -2.37 30.96 12.79
CA GLY A 17 -3.38 30.46 13.71
C GLY A 17 -4.76 31.01 13.34
N VAL A 18 -5.71 30.12 13.03
CA VAL A 18 -7.12 30.47 12.94
C VAL A 18 -7.75 30.33 14.33
N MET A 19 -8.27 31.44 14.86
CA MET A 19 -9.06 31.47 16.08
C MET A 19 -10.50 31.03 15.76
N LEU A 20 -10.91 29.86 16.25
CA LEU A 20 -12.31 29.45 16.30
C LEU A 20 -12.81 29.55 17.74
N GLN A 21 -13.71 30.50 18.00
CA GLN A 21 -14.47 30.56 19.24
C GLN A 21 -15.58 29.52 19.17
N SER A 22 -15.41 28.43 19.94
CA SER A 22 -16.48 27.53 20.33
C SER A 22 -16.92 27.90 21.74
N VAL A 23 -18.23 27.94 21.96
CA VAL A 23 -18.83 28.23 23.26
C VAL A 23 -18.43 27.13 24.24
N GLY A 24 -17.55 27.46 25.19
CA GLY A 24 -17.16 26.61 26.33
C GLY A 24 -15.84 25.85 26.18
N GLY A 25 -14.70 26.54 26.24
CA GLY A 25 -13.35 25.96 26.42
C GLY A 25 -12.32 26.38 25.37
N TYR A 26 -11.08 26.65 25.78
CA TYR A 26 -9.97 26.98 24.87
C TYR A 26 -9.20 25.71 24.56
N LYS A 27 -9.30 25.20 23.32
CA LYS A 27 -8.50 24.07 22.86
C LYS A 27 -7.07 24.54 22.54
N ILE A 28 -6.10 23.95 23.22
CA ILE A 28 -4.69 24.13 22.86
C ILE A 28 -4.36 23.03 21.85
N ALA A 29 -4.61 23.29 20.56
CA ALA A 29 -4.26 22.34 19.51
C ALA A 29 -2.74 22.22 19.34
N GLU A 30 -2.24 21.01 19.11
CA GLU A 30 -1.04 20.78 18.29
C GLU A 30 -1.18 19.47 17.51
N PHE A 31 -0.93 19.52 16.20
CA PHE A 31 -1.12 18.47 15.19
C PHE A 31 0.20 18.20 14.46
N GLN A 32 0.38 16.97 13.95
CA GLN A 32 1.03 16.58 12.66
C GLN A 32 1.05 15.03 12.61
N ASN A 33 0.58 14.27 11.62
CA ASN A 33 0.06 14.49 10.26
C ASN A 33 -1.06 13.48 9.98
N VAL A 34 -2.23 13.93 9.52
CA VAL A 34 -3.16 13.15 8.69
C VAL A 34 -3.71 14.12 7.65
N PRO A 35 -3.66 13.81 6.34
CA PRO A 35 -4.29 14.65 5.32
C PRO A 35 -5.80 14.72 5.54
N ASN A 36 -6.34 15.92 5.46
CA ASN A 36 -7.76 16.24 5.55
C ASN A 36 -8.52 15.66 4.36
N GLU A 37 -9.62 14.94 4.58
CA GLU A 37 -10.74 14.94 3.63
C GLU A 37 -12.09 15.12 4.32
N ASN A 38 -12.91 15.93 3.66
CA ASN A 38 -14.18 16.47 4.09
C ASN A 38 -15.29 15.39 4.11
N TYR A 39 -16.03 15.33 5.21
CA TYR A 39 -17.32 14.63 5.27
C TYR A 39 -18.45 15.51 4.71
N PRO A 40 -19.32 15.00 3.83
CA PRO A 40 -20.70 15.45 3.74
C PRO A 40 -21.67 14.39 4.31
N ASN A 41 -22.48 14.85 5.26
CA ASN A 41 -23.84 14.44 5.63
C ASN A 41 -24.25 12.96 5.55
N GLN A 42 -24.48 12.43 6.74
CA GLN A 42 -25.31 11.26 7.03
C GLN A 42 -26.72 11.40 6.44
N ASN A 43 -27.09 10.48 5.56
CA ASN A 43 -28.48 10.04 5.40
C ASN A 43 -28.61 8.64 5.99
N ARG A 44 -29.29 8.56 7.14
CA ARG A 44 -29.82 7.29 7.67
C ARG A 44 -30.88 6.77 6.70
N VAL A 45 -30.61 5.63 6.05
CA VAL A 45 -31.64 4.83 5.38
C VAL A 45 -31.82 3.55 6.19
N ASN A 46 -33.08 3.31 6.58
CA ASN A 46 -33.53 2.21 7.41
C ASN A 46 -33.19 0.85 6.79
N LEU A 47 -32.51 0.02 7.58
CA LEU A 47 -32.25 -1.38 7.27
C LEU A 47 -33.52 -2.21 7.51
N SER A 48 -34.22 -2.54 6.43
CA SER A 48 -35.27 -3.57 6.41
C SER A 48 -35.50 -4.01 4.97
N ASN A 49 -34.90 -5.14 4.57
CA ASN A 49 -35.63 -6.28 3.97
C ASN A 49 -34.69 -7.28 3.27
N SER A 50 -34.91 -8.54 3.65
CA SER A 50 -34.75 -9.76 2.85
C SER A 50 -33.36 -10.11 2.32
N ILE A 51 -32.66 -10.97 3.06
CA ILE A 51 -31.59 -11.83 2.55
C ILE A 51 -32.14 -12.65 1.38
N LYS A 52 -31.73 -12.31 0.16
CA LYS A 52 -31.73 -13.23 -0.98
C LYS A 52 -30.27 -13.37 -1.41
N ASN A 53 -29.72 -14.56 -1.19
CA ASN A 53 -28.42 -14.95 -1.73
C ASN A 53 -28.48 -14.83 -3.26
N THR A 54 -27.85 -13.80 -3.82
CA THR A 54 -27.53 -13.73 -5.25
C THR A 54 -26.03 -13.73 -5.39
N THR A 55 -25.46 -14.92 -5.51
CA THR A 55 -24.19 -15.15 -6.21
C THR A 55 -24.40 -14.75 -7.66
N ILE A 56 -23.96 -13.55 -8.04
CA ILE A 56 -23.84 -13.18 -9.45
C ILE A 56 -22.55 -13.81 -9.95
N ALA A 57 -22.64 -15.08 -10.33
CA ALA A 57 -21.65 -15.71 -11.19
C ALA A 57 -21.83 -15.09 -12.58
N ASP A 58 -20.89 -14.25 -12.99
CA ASP A 58 -20.87 -13.64 -14.31
C ASP A 58 -20.57 -14.73 -15.36
N THR A 59 -21.62 -15.46 -15.74
CA THR A 59 -21.59 -16.54 -16.74
C THR A 59 -22.19 -16.02 -18.03
N LYS A 60 -21.47 -15.13 -18.71
CA LYS A 60 -21.73 -14.81 -20.12
C LYS A 60 -20.42 -14.71 -20.91
N SER A 61 -19.67 -15.81 -20.99
CA SER A 61 -18.86 -16.01 -22.20
C SER A 61 -19.82 -16.40 -23.32
N LYS A 62 -20.01 -15.46 -24.24
CA LYS A 62 -20.78 -15.68 -25.46
C LYS A 62 -19.90 -16.56 -26.34
N THR A 63 -20.21 -17.85 -26.38
CA THR A 63 -19.62 -18.80 -27.31
C THR A 63 -19.88 -18.35 -28.74
N LEU A 64 -18.90 -17.71 -29.36
CA LEU A 64 -18.86 -17.50 -30.79
C LEU A 64 -18.30 -18.79 -31.40
N TYR A 65 -19.20 -19.73 -31.68
CA TYR A 65 -18.94 -20.79 -32.65
C TYR A 65 -18.80 -20.13 -34.03
N SER A 66 -17.57 -19.99 -34.50
CA SER A 66 -17.28 -19.96 -35.93
C SER A 66 -16.54 -21.23 -36.28
N ASN A 67 -17.25 -22.09 -37.01
CA ASN A 67 -16.75 -23.28 -37.70
C ASN A 67 -15.44 -23.00 -38.42
N PHE A 68 -14.40 -23.79 -38.13
CA PHE A 68 -13.55 -24.39 -39.15
C PHE A 68 -13.14 -25.79 -38.68
N MET A 69 -13.84 -26.79 -39.18
CA MET A 69 -13.27 -28.13 -39.35
C MET A 69 -12.16 -28.00 -40.38
N ASN A 70 -10.94 -27.81 -39.90
CA ASN A 70 -9.75 -28.34 -40.54
C ASN A 70 -8.85 -28.83 -39.41
N LYS A 71 -8.82 -30.16 -39.21
CA LYS A 71 -7.90 -30.82 -38.31
C LYS A 71 -6.53 -30.84 -39.00
N GLU A 72 -5.97 -29.66 -39.22
CA GLU A 72 -4.53 -29.54 -39.44
C GLU A 72 -3.88 -29.87 -38.10
N ASN A 73 -2.89 -30.76 -38.10
CA ASN A 73 -2.10 -31.13 -36.93
C ASN A 73 -1.23 -29.93 -36.54
N ASN A 74 -1.84 -28.87 -36.03
CA ASN A 74 -1.15 -27.66 -35.65
C ASN A 74 -0.53 -27.92 -34.28
N SER A 75 0.77 -28.22 -34.28
CA SER A 75 1.55 -28.36 -33.04
C SER A 75 1.64 -27.00 -32.35
N ILE A 76 1.46 -26.98 -31.04
CA ILE A 76 1.64 -25.76 -30.24
C ILE A 76 3.10 -25.31 -30.37
N GLU A 77 3.29 -24.06 -30.76
CA GLU A 77 4.61 -23.44 -30.87
C GLU A 77 5.03 -22.80 -29.54
N SER A 78 4.13 -22.02 -28.93
CA SER A 78 4.38 -21.35 -27.66
C SER A 78 3.10 -21.10 -26.87
N VAL A 79 3.27 -21.01 -25.56
CA VAL A 79 2.21 -20.65 -24.60
C VAL A 79 2.67 -19.42 -23.84
N THR A 80 1.85 -18.37 -23.79
CA THR A 80 2.19 -17.13 -23.08
C THR A 80 1.13 -16.70 -22.07
N TYR A 81 1.57 -15.98 -21.03
CA TYR A 81 0.72 -15.34 -20.05
C TYR A 81 1.14 -13.87 -19.91
N THR A 82 0.18 -12.98 -19.73
CA THR A 82 0.42 -11.53 -19.65
C THR A 82 -0.21 -10.91 -18.39
N PRO A 83 0.23 -11.29 -17.18
CA PRO A 83 -0.16 -10.60 -15.94
C PRO A 83 0.11 -9.11 -16.00
N LYS A 84 -0.89 -8.30 -15.63
CA LYS A 84 -0.68 -6.88 -15.34
C LYS A 84 0.01 -6.75 -13.97
N PHE A 85 0.85 -5.74 -13.80
CA PHE A 85 1.41 -5.39 -12.51
C PHE A 85 1.21 -3.90 -12.19
N LEU A 86 1.21 -3.61 -10.90
CA LEU A 86 1.16 -2.27 -10.32
C LEU A 86 2.04 -2.26 -9.07
N CYS A 87 3.07 -1.43 -9.06
CA CYS A 87 4.10 -1.38 -8.03
C CYS A 87 4.38 0.05 -7.60
N GLY A 88 4.38 0.32 -6.30
CA GLY A 88 4.84 1.60 -5.75
C GLY A 88 3.80 2.32 -4.91
N ASN A 89 3.94 3.64 -4.81
CA ASN A 89 3.17 4.48 -3.91
C ASN A 89 2.36 5.52 -4.69
N VAL A 90 1.12 5.71 -4.26
CA VAL A 90 0.25 6.82 -4.67
C VAL A 90 0.06 7.72 -3.48
N SER A 91 0.53 8.98 -3.58
CA SER A 91 0.56 9.93 -2.46
C SER A 91 -0.62 10.88 -2.42
N SER A 92 -1.38 11.01 -3.50
CA SER A 92 -2.51 11.95 -3.64
C SER A 92 -3.71 11.24 -4.27
N ASP A 93 -4.91 11.78 -4.03
CA ASP A 93 -6.18 11.31 -4.61
C ASP A 93 -6.31 11.60 -6.12
N GLU A 94 -5.21 11.95 -6.78
CA GLU A 94 -5.18 12.25 -8.21
C GLU A 94 -4.87 10.99 -9.01
N GLY A 95 -5.89 10.42 -9.66
CA GLY A 95 -5.74 9.27 -10.55
C GLY A 95 -6.86 8.25 -10.42
N PRO A 96 -6.81 7.15 -11.20
CA PRO A 96 -7.83 6.09 -11.14
C PRO A 96 -7.69 5.17 -9.91
N VAL A 97 -6.58 5.28 -9.19
CA VAL A 97 -6.22 4.45 -8.03
C VAL A 97 -6.16 5.33 -6.79
N ARG A 98 -6.60 4.79 -5.65
CA ARG A 98 -6.60 5.52 -4.37
C ARG A 98 -5.17 5.72 -3.85
N PRO A 99 -4.92 6.69 -2.97
CA PRO A 99 -3.65 6.78 -2.25
C PRO A 99 -3.35 5.46 -1.54
N GLY A 100 -2.08 5.06 -1.57
CA GLY A 100 -1.69 3.77 -1.03
C GLY A 100 -0.37 3.21 -1.52
N HIS A 101 0.08 2.15 -0.84
CA HIS A 101 1.12 1.27 -1.34
C HIS A 101 0.49 0.13 -2.13
N TYR A 102 0.99 -0.09 -3.34
CA TYR A 102 0.55 -1.11 -4.27
C TYR A 102 1.67 -2.12 -4.48
N ASP A 103 1.35 -3.39 -4.28
CA ASP A 103 2.26 -4.51 -4.53
C ASP A 103 1.53 -5.59 -5.34
N THR A 104 2.25 -6.16 -6.29
CA THR A 104 1.79 -7.23 -7.17
C THR A 104 2.67 -8.45 -6.97
N ASP A 105 2.04 -9.59 -6.73
CA ASP A 105 2.66 -10.91 -6.73
C ASP A 105 2.07 -11.74 -7.88
N VAL A 106 2.91 -12.08 -8.86
CA VAL A 106 2.58 -13.04 -9.90
C VAL A 106 3.08 -14.41 -9.47
N SER A 107 2.17 -15.23 -8.96
CA SER A 107 2.41 -16.60 -8.55
C SER A 107 2.31 -17.55 -9.75
N ILE A 108 3.30 -18.45 -9.87
CA ILE A 108 3.43 -19.40 -10.96
C ILE A 108 3.61 -20.80 -10.37
N LEU A 109 2.73 -21.73 -10.71
CA LEU A 109 2.78 -23.13 -10.31
C LEU A 109 3.12 -24.01 -11.51
N ASN A 110 4.20 -24.79 -11.40
CA ASN A 110 4.42 -25.91 -12.31
C ASN A 110 3.48 -27.06 -11.95
N LYS A 111 2.56 -27.40 -12.85
CA LYS A 111 1.60 -28.49 -12.65
C LYS A 111 2.11 -29.85 -13.11
N GLN A 112 3.30 -29.88 -13.71
CA GLN A 112 3.87 -31.10 -14.30
C GLN A 112 4.76 -31.83 -13.30
N ASP A 113 4.88 -33.14 -13.50
CA ASP A 113 5.80 -34.04 -12.81
C ASP A 113 7.25 -33.93 -13.32
N TYR A 114 7.51 -33.00 -14.26
CA TYR A 114 8.83 -32.69 -14.80
C TYR A 114 9.13 -31.18 -14.72
N PRO A 115 10.42 -30.78 -14.71
CA PRO A 115 10.79 -29.37 -14.67
C PRO A 115 10.36 -28.58 -15.92
N ILE A 116 10.07 -27.30 -15.75
CA ILE A 116 9.69 -26.38 -16.84
C ILE A 116 10.60 -25.15 -16.84
N LYS A 117 11.04 -24.75 -18.04
CA LYS A 117 11.77 -23.52 -18.31
C LYS A 117 10.78 -22.44 -18.77
N ILE A 118 10.77 -21.31 -18.07
CA ILE A 118 9.93 -20.14 -18.38
C ILE A 118 10.88 -18.98 -18.72
N LEU A 119 10.55 -18.28 -19.80
CA LEU A 119 11.18 -17.02 -20.13
C LEU A 119 10.26 -15.89 -19.71
N TRP A 120 10.77 -14.86 -19.04
CA TRP A 120 9.96 -13.72 -18.65
C TRP A 120 10.66 -12.38 -18.79
N ASN A 121 9.88 -11.34 -19.08
CA ASN A 121 10.35 -9.96 -19.15
C ASN A 121 9.24 -9.01 -18.68
N VAL A 122 9.65 -7.79 -18.31
CA VAL A 122 8.76 -6.71 -17.87
C VAL A 122 8.55 -5.73 -19.02
N ILE A 123 7.31 -5.33 -19.26
CA ILE A 123 6.93 -4.32 -20.25
C ILE A 123 6.18 -3.21 -19.51
N PRO A 124 6.87 -2.14 -19.07
CA PRO A 124 6.25 -0.99 -18.41
C PRO A 124 5.31 -0.24 -19.36
N ASN A 125 4.25 0.36 -18.82
CA ASN A 125 3.47 1.33 -19.57
C ASN A 125 4.37 2.53 -19.92
N ASP A 126 4.38 2.90 -21.20
CA ASP A 126 5.20 3.98 -21.77
C ASP A 126 6.72 3.78 -21.68
N GLY A 127 7.19 2.55 -21.40
CA GLY A 127 8.60 2.22 -21.28
C GLY A 127 9.06 1.14 -22.27
N ASN A 128 10.37 0.93 -22.34
CA ASN A 128 10.95 -0.17 -23.10
C ASN A 128 10.84 -1.49 -22.32
N SER A 129 10.66 -2.60 -23.03
CA SER A 129 10.75 -3.93 -22.42
C SER A 129 12.11 -4.16 -21.78
N SER A 130 12.12 -4.81 -20.63
CA SER A 130 13.35 -5.32 -20.01
C SER A 130 13.95 -6.45 -20.84
N ASN A 131 15.20 -6.79 -20.53
CA ASN A 131 15.79 -8.06 -20.97
C ASN A 131 14.99 -9.24 -20.41
N ALA A 132 14.97 -10.34 -21.17
CA ALA A 132 14.34 -11.57 -20.75
C ALA A 132 15.20 -12.34 -19.75
N ILE A 133 14.56 -12.93 -18.75
CA ILE A 133 15.15 -13.74 -17.70
C ILE A 133 14.60 -15.16 -17.81
N VAL A 134 15.50 -16.14 -17.73
CA VAL A 134 15.14 -17.56 -17.72
C VAL A 134 14.93 -18.01 -16.28
N LYS A 135 13.84 -18.73 -16.02
CA LYS A 135 13.56 -19.37 -14.73
C LYS A 135 13.20 -20.83 -14.95
N ILE A 136 13.87 -21.73 -14.22
CA ILE A 136 13.57 -23.17 -14.24
C ILE A 136 12.79 -23.51 -12.98
N LEU A 137 11.59 -24.04 -13.16
CA LEU A 137 10.74 -24.56 -12.10
C LEU A 137 10.94 -26.05 -11.95
N LYS A 138 11.05 -26.52 -10.70
CA LYS A 138 11.06 -27.95 -10.38
C LYS A 138 9.67 -28.56 -10.63
N PRO A 139 9.57 -29.89 -10.81
CA PRO A 139 8.29 -30.59 -10.80
C PRO A 139 7.41 -30.16 -9.63
N GLU A 140 6.11 -29.99 -9.87
CA GLU A 140 5.09 -29.75 -8.84
C GLU A 140 5.45 -28.64 -7.83
N SER A 141 6.17 -27.61 -8.29
CA SER A 141 6.67 -26.51 -7.45
C SER A 141 6.15 -25.16 -7.90
N SER A 142 6.10 -24.21 -6.97
CA SER A 142 5.67 -22.83 -7.24
C SER A 142 6.79 -21.83 -7.03
N THR A 143 6.69 -20.71 -7.72
CA THR A 143 7.49 -19.50 -7.50
C THR A 143 6.61 -18.27 -7.66
N ASN A 144 7.09 -17.11 -7.26
CA ASN A 144 6.50 -15.82 -7.61
C ASN A 144 7.48 -14.91 -8.38
N ILE A 145 6.90 -13.84 -8.94
CA ILE A 145 7.55 -12.61 -9.41
C ILE A 145 6.82 -11.47 -8.70
N THR A 146 7.53 -10.74 -7.86
CA THR A 146 6.99 -9.66 -7.02
C THR A 146 7.42 -8.29 -7.52
N CYS A 147 6.86 -7.21 -6.97
CA CYS A 147 7.36 -5.86 -7.27
C CYS A 147 8.85 -5.69 -6.93
N ARG A 148 9.38 -6.43 -5.95
CA ARG A 148 10.81 -6.45 -5.64
C ARG A 148 11.67 -6.99 -6.80
N ASP A 149 11.13 -7.93 -7.57
CA ASP A 149 11.81 -8.50 -8.74
C ASP A 149 11.64 -7.62 -9.98
N ILE A 150 10.51 -6.93 -10.09
CA ILE A 150 10.14 -6.07 -11.24
C ILE A 150 10.89 -4.74 -11.21
N LEU A 151 10.89 -4.04 -10.07
CA LEU A 151 11.41 -2.67 -9.95
C LEU A 151 12.87 -2.51 -10.43
N PRO A 152 13.81 -3.44 -10.14
CA PRO A 152 15.19 -3.34 -10.63
C PRO A 152 15.35 -3.46 -12.16
N LEU A 153 14.34 -3.99 -12.86
CA LEU A 153 14.40 -4.24 -14.31
C LEU A 153 13.91 -3.05 -15.15
N VAL A 154 13.42 -2.01 -14.48
CA VAL A 154 12.83 -0.83 -15.13
C VAL A 154 13.64 0.40 -14.74
N THR A 155 14.06 1.16 -15.75
CA THR A 155 14.95 2.32 -15.58
C THR A 155 14.22 3.58 -15.11
N ASP A 156 12.90 3.64 -15.27
CA ASP A 156 12.10 4.81 -14.91
C ASP A 156 11.60 4.73 -13.47
N SER A 157 12.19 5.55 -12.60
CA SER A 157 11.76 5.71 -11.21
C SER A 157 10.52 6.62 -11.11
N LYS A 158 9.36 6.11 -11.53
CA LYS A 158 8.06 6.72 -11.20
C LYS A 158 7.62 6.27 -9.81
N ASN A 159 6.85 7.11 -9.11
CA ASN A 159 6.28 6.77 -7.79
C ASN A 159 5.36 5.56 -7.87
N LEU A 160 4.64 5.42 -8.98
CA LEU A 160 3.80 4.28 -9.32
C LEU A 160 4.24 3.77 -10.70
N LEU A 161 4.57 2.49 -10.76
CA LEU A 161 4.95 1.79 -11.96
C LEU A 161 3.90 0.74 -12.30
N GLU A 162 3.38 0.79 -13.52
CA GLU A 162 2.47 -0.22 -14.05
C GLU A 162 2.95 -0.75 -15.39
N GLY A 163 2.45 -1.92 -15.76
CA GLY A 163 2.77 -2.56 -17.02
C GLY A 163 2.33 -4.01 -17.03
N PHE A 164 2.99 -4.82 -17.86
CA PHE A 164 2.75 -6.25 -17.96
C PHE A 164 4.04 -7.03 -17.74
N VAL A 165 3.94 -8.18 -17.07
CA VAL A 165 4.97 -9.21 -17.15
C VAL A 165 4.56 -10.17 -18.26
N LEU A 166 5.44 -10.41 -19.23
CA LEU A 166 5.23 -11.41 -20.26
C LEU A 166 5.93 -12.70 -19.83
N LEU A 167 5.17 -13.77 -19.65
CA LEU A 167 5.68 -15.12 -19.41
C LEU A 167 5.52 -15.92 -20.69
N SER A 168 6.60 -16.57 -21.13
CA SER A 168 6.64 -17.32 -22.39
C SER A 168 7.23 -18.71 -22.17
N LEU A 169 6.53 -19.71 -22.70
CA LEU A 169 6.94 -21.11 -22.75
C LEU A 169 7.03 -21.51 -24.22
N SER A 170 8.25 -21.55 -24.75
CA SER A 170 8.49 -22.00 -26.12
C SER A 170 8.48 -23.52 -26.16
N VAL A 171 7.49 -24.10 -26.80
CA VAL A 171 7.32 -25.57 -26.93
C VAL A 171 8.15 -26.11 -28.11
N ASN A 172 8.51 -25.25 -29.05
CA ASN A 172 9.18 -25.61 -30.30
C ASN A 172 10.71 -25.80 -30.20
N ASN A 173 11.28 -26.28 -31.32
CA ASN A 173 12.63 -26.80 -31.58
C ASN A 173 13.85 -25.85 -31.36
N ASN A 174 13.74 -24.84 -30.52
CA ASN A 174 14.81 -23.85 -30.36
C ASN A 174 15.59 -24.09 -29.05
N MET A 175 16.83 -23.57 -28.97
CA MET A 175 17.76 -23.76 -27.83
C MET A 175 17.15 -23.37 -26.45
N ILE A 176 16.09 -22.58 -26.45
CA ILE A 176 15.36 -22.06 -25.29
C ILE A 176 13.96 -22.71 -25.17
N GLY A 177 13.89 -24.03 -25.38
CA GLY A 177 12.65 -24.80 -25.20
C GLY A 177 12.20 -24.88 -23.74
N ALA A 178 10.89 -25.06 -23.53
CA ALA A 178 10.26 -25.10 -22.22
C ALA A 178 10.61 -26.35 -21.40
N PHE A 179 11.20 -27.38 -22.02
CA PHE A 179 11.56 -28.65 -21.38
C PHE A 179 13.08 -28.70 -21.22
N PRO A 180 13.64 -28.54 -20.01
CA PRO A 180 15.07 -28.69 -19.79
C PRO A 180 15.49 -30.17 -19.89
N ASP A 181 16.73 -30.43 -20.31
CA ASP A 181 17.31 -31.78 -20.31
C ASP A 181 17.53 -32.25 -18.85
N PRO A 182 17.05 -33.45 -18.46
CA PRO A 182 17.27 -34.01 -17.13
C PRO A 182 18.75 -34.07 -16.71
N ASN A 183 19.66 -34.22 -17.66
CA ASN A 183 21.11 -34.33 -17.43
C ASN A 183 21.85 -33.02 -17.63
N ASN A 184 21.24 -32.03 -18.29
CA ASN A 184 21.81 -30.70 -18.50
C ASN A 184 20.70 -29.61 -18.49
N PRO A 185 20.44 -28.97 -17.34
CA PRO A 185 19.39 -27.96 -17.20
C PRO A 185 19.51 -26.75 -18.15
N GLU A 186 20.72 -26.49 -18.66
CA GLU A 186 20.99 -25.42 -19.63
C GLU A 186 20.50 -25.78 -21.04
N ALA A 187 20.51 -27.08 -21.38
CA ALA A 187 19.96 -27.60 -22.62
C ALA A 187 18.43 -27.76 -22.54
N SER A 188 17.78 -27.87 -23.70
CA SER A 188 16.33 -28.08 -23.80
C SER A 188 16.05 -29.30 -24.68
N ILE A 189 15.09 -30.13 -24.29
CA ILE A 189 14.66 -31.32 -25.03
C ILE A 189 13.34 -31.07 -25.75
N LEU A 190 13.08 -31.89 -26.78
CA LEU A 190 11.87 -31.80 -27.56
C LEU A 190 10.73 -32.54 -26.88
N ARG A 191 9.60 -31.86 -26.69
CA ARG A 191 8.34 -32.48 -26.27
C ARG A 191 7.21 -31.89 -27.11
N SER A 192 6.55 -32.73 -27.88
CA SER A 192 5.30 -32.33 -28.56
C SER A 192 4.18 -32.25 -27.54
N ILE A 193 3.38 -31.20 -27.62
CA ILE A 193 2.24 -30.95 -26.73
C ILE A 193 1.06 -30.59 -27.62
N ASP A 194 -0.11 -31.13 -27.28
CA ASP A 194 -1.37 -30.81 -27.93
C ASP A 194 -2.20 -29.82 -27.09
N ASP A 195 -3.33 -29.38 -27.64
CA ASP A 195 -4.25 -28.44 -26.98
C ASP A 195 -4.75 -28.91 -25.62
N SER A 196 -4.92 -30.22 -25.44
CA SER A 196 -5.37 -30.81 -24.19
C SER A 196 -4.31 -30.75 -23.08
N GLN A 197 -3.05 -30.57 -23.47
CA GLN A 197 -1.89 -30.51 -22.58
C GLN A 197 -1.27 -29.10 -22.49
N SER A 198 -1.87 -28.09 -23.13
CA SER A 198 -1.39 -26.70 -23.15
C SER A 198 -1.35 -26.01 -21.77
N ASN A 199 -2.08 -26.54 -20.77
CA ASN A 199 -2.11 -26.05 -19.39
C ASN A 199 -0.92 -26.58 -18.57
N LEU A 200 0.29 -26.19 -19.00
CA LEU A 200 1.56 -26.64 -18.42
C LEU A 200 1.81 -26.05 -17.03
N ILE A 201 1.44 -24.78 -16.84
CA ILE A 201 1.62 -24.03 -15.60
C ILE A 201 0.32 -23.33 -15.22
N ASP A 202 0.15 -23.03 -13.94
CA ASP A 202 -0.88 -22.12 -13.47
C ASP A 202 -0.26 -20.75 -13.18
N VAL A 203 -0.91 -19.67 -13.61
CA VAL A 203 -0.48 -18.31 -13.31
C VAL A 203 -1.60 -17.57 -12.62
N GLN A 204 -1.31 -17.05 -11.44
CA GLN A 204 -2.23 -16.27 -10.62
C GLN A 204 -1.57 -14.96 -10.24
N VAL A 205 -2.34 -13.88 -10.28
CA VAL A 205 -1.87 -12.56 -9.85
C VAL A 205 -2.62 -12.17 -8.60
N PHE A 206 -1.87 -11.79 -7.57
CA PHE A 206 -2.37 -11.18 -6.36
C PHE A 206 -1.98 -9.71 -6.36
N TYR A 207 -2.98 -8.84 -6.24
CA TYR A 207 -2.81 -7.42 -6.06
C TYR A 207 -3.14 -7.07 -4.62
N THR A 208 -2.24 -6.35 -3.99
CA THR A 208 -2.48 -5.76 -2.68
C THR A 208 -2.39 -4.24 -2.79
N ALA A 209 -3.38 -3.57 -2.22
CA ALA A 209 -3.37 -2.13 -2.03
C ALA A 209 -3.50 -1.86 -0.54
N ASN A 210 -2.83 -0.81 -0.05
CA ASN A 210 -2.93 -0.37 1.34
C ASN A 210 -2.60 -1.47 2.35
N ALA A 211 -1.69 -2.39 2.01
CA ALA A 211 -1.04 -3.21 3.02
C ALA A 211 -0.21 -2.26 3.91
N LEU A 212 -0.80 -1.75 4.99
CA LEU A 212 -0.04 -0.99 5.97
C LEU A 212 1.13 -1.90 6.41
N PRO A 213 2.39 -1.44 6.36
CA PRO A 213 3.53 -2.26 6.78
C PRO A 213 3.43 -2.69 8.25
N GLN A 214 2.53 -2.07 9.01
CA GLN A 214 2.12 -2.48 10.35
C GLN A 214 0.59 -2.51 10.38
N LEU A 215 0.01 -3.60 10.89
CA LEU A 215 -1.43 -3.76 11.10
C LEU A 215 -2.01 -2.50 11.77
N PRO A 216 -3.26 -2.12 11.46
CA PRO A 216 -3.93 -1.02 12.13
C PRO A 216 -3.82 -1.23 13.65
N ARG A 217 -3.09 -0.32 14.31
CA ARG A 217 -2.85 -0.42 15.75
C ARG A 217 -3.97 0.32 16.45
N GLU A 218 -4.51 -0.31 17.49
CA GLU A 218 -5.33 0.37 18.48
C GLU A 218 -4.51 1.55 19.03
N MET A 219 -4.96 2.77 18.73
CA MET A 219 -4.37 3.98 19.30
C MET A 219 -5.20 4.38 20.49
N ILE A 220 -4.60 4.24 21.66
CA ILE A 220 -5.20 4.64 22.92
C ILE A 220 -4.79 6.08 23.16
N PHE A 221 -5.75 6.97 23.33
CA PHE A 221 -5.52 8.35 23.72
C PHE A 221 -6.01 8.55 25.14
N ASN A 222 -5.34 9.43 25.88
CA ASN A 222 -5.83 9.93 27.14
C ASN A 222 -6.22 11.39 26.94
N LYS A 223 -7.51 11.66 27.08
CA LYS A 223 -8.09 12.98 27.06
C LYS A 223 -8.00 13.56 28.47
N ILE A 224 -7.25 14.64 28.62
CA ILE A 224 -6.97 15.27 29.90
C ILE A 224 -7.57 16.67 29.89
N ASP A 225 -8.51 16.91 30.79
CA ASP A 225 -9.00 18.25 31.07
C ASP A 225 -8.21 18.81 32.24
N PHE A 226 -7.66 20.01 32.06
CA PHE A 226 -6.78 20.63 33.04
C PHE A 226 -6.97 22.14 33.12
N THR A 227 -6.40 22.75 34.15
CA THR A 227 -6.36 24.20 34.34
C THR A 227 -4.97 24.59 34.79
N ILE A 228 -4.44 25.68 34.20
CA ILE A 228 -3.17 26.27 34.64
C ILE A 228 -3.50 27.30 35.72
N LEU A 229 -3.14 27.01 36.96
CA LEU A 229 -3.45 27.86 38.12
C LEU A 229 -2.54 29.09 38.16
N SER A 230 -1.26 28.91 37.82
CA SER A 230 -0.25 29.97 37.80
C SER A 230 0.88 29.64 36.83
N ASP A 231 1.48 30.67 36.27
CA ASP A 231 2.71 30.63 35.47
C ASP A 231 3.60 31.80 35.88
N THR A 232 4.83 31.51 36.33
CA THR A 232 5.82 32.53 36.67
C THR A 232 6.75 32.88 35.50
N SER A 233 6.69 32.14 34.40
CA SER A 233 7.55 32.36 33.23
C SER A 233 7.08 33.54 32.37
N GLY A 234 5.77 33.81 32.36
CA GLY A 234 5.15 34.81 31.49
C GLY A 234 5.12 34.41 30.01
N LYS A 235 5.56 33.18 29.68
CA LYS A 235 5.57 32.65 28.30
C LYS A 235 4.26 31.99 27.92
N ILE A 236 3.49 31.51 28.90
CA ILE A 236 2.15 30.98 28.66
C ILE A 236 1.19 32.17 28.51
N PRO A 237 0.38 32.23 27.43
CA PRO A 237 -0.61 33.29 27.27
C PRO A 237 -1.53 33.39 28.50
N GLN A 238 -1.68 34.60 29.03
CA GLN A 238 -2.51 34.87 30.21
C GLN A 238 -3.97 34.44 30.00
N THR A 239 -4.42 34.36 28.74
CA THR A 239 -5.74 33.85 28.35
C THR A 239 -5.95 32.38 28.68
N PHE A 240 -4.90 31.59 28.88
CA PHE A 240 -4.99 30.18 29.24
C PHE A 240 -4.97 29.94 30.76
N LEU A 241 -4.56 30.93 31.55
CA LEU A 241 -4.55 30.79 33.02
C LEU A 241 -5.99 30.77 33.55
N LYS A 242 -6.23 29.90 34.53
CA LYS A 242 -7.51 29.70 35.22
C LYS A 242 -8.68 29.38 34.26
N ARG A 243 -8.39 28.79 33.10
CA ARG A 243 -9.40 28.28 32.17
C ARG A 243 -9.34 26.77 32.08
N ALA A 244 -10.49 26.18 31.78
CA ALA A 244 -10.57 24.78 31.38
C ALA A 244 -9.93 24.61 30.00
N LEU A 245 -8.92 23.76 29.95
CA LEU A 245 -8.15 23.40 28.78
C LEU A 245 -8.24 21.88 28.60
N GLU A 246 -8.19 21.44 27.35
CA GLU A 246 -8.32 20.04 26.98
C GLU A 246 -7.12 19.67 26.11
N VAL A 247 -6.55 18.49 26.36
CA VAL A 247 -5.56 17.87 25.47
C VAL A 247 -5.83 16.38 25.33
N SER A 248 -5.58 15.83 24.15
CA SER A 248 -5.55 14.38 23.92
C SER A 248 -4.12 13.94 23.67
N LEU A 249 -3.61 13.00 24.48
CA LEU A 249 -2.23 12.51 24.39
C LEU A 249 -2.19 10.99 24.18
N LEU A 250 -1.36 10.52 23.25
CA LEU A 250 -1.18 9.10 22.96
C LEU A 250 -0.73 8.34 24.22
N SER A 251 -1.37 7.23 24.53
CA SER A 251 -1.16 6.44 25.75
C SER A 251 -0.98 4.97 25.41
N ASN A 252 -0.45 4.21 26.37
CA ASN A 252 -0.30 2.77 26.28
C ASN A 252 -1.06 2.11 27.44
N ALA A 253 -1.82 1.04 27.15
CA ALA A 253 -2.56 0.25 28.13
C ALA A 253 -1.67 -0.33 29.24
N SER A 254 -0.38 -0.55 28.97
CA SER A 254 0.55 -1.16 29.93
C SER A 254 1.24 -0.14 30.85
N HIS A 255 0.87 1.14 30.81
CA HIS A 255 1.57 2.19 31.55
C HIS A 255 0.61 3.14 32.26
N ILE A 256 0.87 3.38 33.55
CA ILE A 256 0.15 4.40 34.34
C ILE A 256 0.96 5.70 34.25
N TYR A 257 0.31 6.76 33.79
CA TYR A 257 0.96 8.04 33.56
C TYR A 257 0.66 9.05 34.67
N ASP A 258 1.66 9.84 35.05
CA ASP A 258 1.45 11.08 35.79
C ASP A 258 0.95 12.17 34.83
N GLN A 259 -0.35 12.47 34.91
CA GLN A 259 -0.99 13.43 34.01
C GLN A 259 -0.49 14.87 34.23
N VAL A 260 -0.12 15.24 35.46
CA VAL A 260 0.43 16.56 35.75
C VAL A 260 1.77 16.71 35.04
N LEU A 261 2.63 15.69 35.16
CA LEU A 261 3.93 15.68 34.47
C LEU A 261 3.76 15.74 32.96
N ARG A 262 2.82 14.98 32.38
CA ARG A 262 2.57 14.97 30.93
C ARG A 262 2.10 16.32 30.40
N VAL A 263 1.13 16.93 31.07
CA VAL A 263 0.65 18.27 30.71
C VAL A 263 1.78 19.29 30.86
N LYS A 264 2.59 19.20 31.92
CA LYS A 264 3.77 20.06 32.08
C LYS A 264 4.79 19.89 30.96
N THR A 265 5.12 18.66 30.56
CA THR A 265 6.01 18.39 29.42
C THR A 265 5.47 19.00 28.13
N LEU A 266 4.17 18.84 27.86
CA LEU A 266 3.51 19.46 26.71
C LEU A 266 3.63 20.99 26.74
N LEU A 267 3.35 21.62 27.89
CA LEU A 267 3.48 23.07 28.05
C LEU A 267 4.94 23.52 27.88
N LYS A 268 5.90 22.73 28.37
CA LYS A 268 7.33 22.99 28.21
C LYS A 268 7.72 23.06 26.74
N GLU A 269 7.31 22.07 25.95
CA GLU A 269 7.59 22.00 24.52
C GLU A 269 6.89 23.14 23.77
N LYS A 270 5.58 23.30 23.97
CA LYS A 270 4.77 24.28 23.26
C LYS A 270 5.22 25.72 23.49
N PHE A 271 5.51 26.08 24.73
CA PHE A 271 5.87 27.45 25.12
C PHE A 271 7.38 27.63 25.33
N LYS A 272 8.19 26.61 25.01
CA LYS A 272 9.66 26.63 25.13
C LYS A 272 10.11 27.07 26.52
N LEU A 273 9.54 26.42 27.55
CA LEU A 273 9.86 26.67 28.95
C LEU A 273 11.18 25.96 29.31
N SER A 274 12.02 26.62 30.11
CA SER A 274 13.14 25.95 30.79
C SER A 274 12.63 25.07 31.94
N ASP A 275 13.49 24.23 32.50
CA ASP A 275 13.13 23.42 33.67
C ASP A 275 12.80 24.28 34.91
N SER A 276 13.50 25.40 35.09
CA SER A 276 13.20 26.34 36.19
C SER A 276 11.87 27.04 35.98
N GLU A 277 11.55 27.43 34.75
CA GLU A 277 10.27 28.04 34.41
C GLU A 277 9.11 27.06 34.57
N LEU A 278 9.30 25.80 34.16
CA LEU A 278 8.31 24.74 34.31
C LEU A 278 7.98 24.43 35.78
N SER A 279 8.96 24.59 36.68
CA SER A 279 8.74 24.41 38.12
C SER A 279 7.74 25.42 38.69
N GLY A 280 7.69 26.63 38.13
CA GLY A 280 6.75 27.69 38.50
C GLY A 280 5.37 27.60 37.83
N VAL A 281 5.17 26.64 36.93
CA VAL A 281 3.85 26.36 36.34
C VAL A 281 3.08 25.41 37.26
N ASN A 282 1.91 25.83 37.73
CA ASN A 282 1.03 24.99 38.54
C ASN A 282 -0.18 24.54 37.71
N VAL A 283 -0.38 23.23 37.61
CA VAL A 283 -1.42 22.60 36.80
C VAL A 283 -2.31 21.76 37.70
N GLN A 284 -3.61 21.93 37.54
CA GLN A 284 -4.62 21.08 38.15
C GLN A 284 -5.30 20.24 37.07
N ILE A 285 -5.37 18.93 37.28
CA ILE A 285 -6.14 18.02 36.42
C ILE A 285 -7.57 17.98 36.95
N ALA A 286 -8.54 18.19 36.06
CA ALA A 286 -9.97 18.11 36.37
C ALA A 286 -10.51 16.70 36.10
N SER A 287 -10.17 16.13 34.93
CA SER A 287 -10.57 14.79 34.50
C SER A 287 -9.52 14.21 33.56
N SER A 288 -9.50 12.88 33.47
CA SER A 288 -8.65 12.12 32.56
C SER A 288 -9.43 10.89 32.10
N ASP A 289 -9.79 10.90 30.83
CA ASP A 289 -10.57 9.84 30.18
C ASP A 289 -9.72 9.13 29.14
N ILE A 290 -10.02 7.86 28.88
CA ILE A 290 -9.35 7.08 27.84
C ILE A 290 -10.29 6.98 26.65
N ASP A 291 -9.78 7.34 25.48
CA ASP A 291 -10.48 7.16 24.20
C ASP A 291 -9.67 6.22 23.30
N VAL A 292 -10.35 5.40 22.53
CA VAL A 292 -9.72 4.39 21.67
C VAL A 292 -10.20 4.60 20.25
N ILE A 293 -9.25 4.83 19.36
CA ILE A 293 -9.52 4.95 17.92
C ILE A 293 -8.88 3.76 17.22
N PHE A 294 -9.67 3.08 16.41
CA PHE A 294 -9.19 2.13 15.43
C PHE A 294 -8.76 2.90 14.19
N THR A 295 -7.50 2.75 13.77
CA THR A 295 -7.13 3.15 12.41
C THR A 295 -7.88 2.25 11.44
N ASN A 296 -8.60 2.81 10.47
CA ASN A 296 -9.30 2.01 9.47
C ASN A 296 -8.30 1.15 8.70
N ASP A 297 -8.60 -0.15 8.61
CA ASP A 297 -7.90 -1.06 7.72
C ASP A 297 -8.47 -0.90 6.31
N ASP A 298 -7.86 -0.05 5.50
CA ASP A 298 -8.26 0.15 4.09
C ASP A 298 -7.54 -0.82 3.15
N HIS A 299 -7.04 -1.94 3.68
CA HIS A 299 -6.38 -2.99 2.92
C HIS A 299 -7.34 -3.65 1.92
N ALA A 300 -6.92 -3.72 0.67
CA ALA A 300 -7.65 -4.42 -0.39
C ALA A 300 -6.75 -5.49 -1.00
N ILE A 301 -7.30 -6.69 -1.13
CA ILE A 301 -6.68 -7.81 -1.85
C ILE A 301 -7.58 -8.17 -3.03
N SER A 302 -6.97 -8.32 -4.19
CA SER A 302 -7.61 -8.94 -5.35
C SER A 302 -6.75 -10.07 -5.86
N SER A 303 -7.39 -11.12 -6.36
CA SER A 303 -6.70 -12.26 -6.97
C SER A 303 -7.36 -12.60 -8.29
N SER A 304 -6.55 -12.85 -9.32
CA SER A 304 -7.02 -13.28 -10.64
C SER A 304 -6.18 -14.43 -11.15
N ARG A 305 -6.84 -15.49 -11.59
CA ARG A 305 -6.21 -16.57 -12.35
C ARG A 305 -6.16 -16.18 -13.83
N LEU A 306 -5.05 -16.47 -14.50
CA LEU A 306 -4.86 -16.13 -15.91
C LEU A 306 -5.03 -17.35 -16.81
N THR A 307 -5.67 -17.14 -17.96
CA THR A 307 -5.71 -18.10 -19.05
C THR A 307 -4.55 -17.86 -20.01
N PRO A 308 -3.92 -18.93 -20.53
CA PRO A 308 -2.84 -18.78 -21.51
C PRO A 308 -3.34 -18.26 -22.86
N ASN A 309 -2.47 -17.57 -23.57
CA ASN A 309 -2.56 -17.41 -25.02
C ASN A 309 -1.71 -18.50 -25.69
N ILE A 310 -2.29 -19.23 -26.65
CA ILE A 310 -1.65 -20.34 -27.34
C ILE A 310 -1.36 -19.93 -28.77
N TYR A 311 -0.11 -20.09 -29.21
CA TYR A 311 0.31 -19.85 -30.58
C TYR A 311 0.64 -21.17 -31.26
N TYR A 312 0.09 -21.33 -32.45
CA TYR A 312 0.24 -22.52 -33.29
C TYR A 312 1.25 -22.27 -34.40
N LYS A 313 1.93 -23.36 -34.80
CA LYS A 313 2.80 -23.39 -35.97
C LYS A 313 2.01 -23.54 -37.27
#